data_AF-F0RDK6-F1
#
_entry.id   AF-F0RDK6-F1
#
_cell.length_a   1.000
_cell.length_b   1.000
_cell.length_c   1.000
_cell.angle_alpha   90.00
_cell.angle_beta   90.00
_cell.angle_gamma   90.00
#
_symmetry.space_group_name_H-M   'P 1'
#
loop_
_entity.id
_entity.type
_entity.pdbx_description
1 polymer ?
#
loop_
_entity_poly.entity_id
_entity_poly.type
_entity_poly.pdbx_seq_one_letter_code
_entity_poly.pdbx_strand_id
1 'polypeptide(L)' 'MKTKFYECITDEGNKIINVDNIASVENINNKTVMTLNVKKENDVNVSFVVNLPWTSVASAVQALGLD' A
#
# COMPACT_ATOMS: atom_id res chain seq x y z
N MET A 1 -7.29 -9.12 -15.89
CA MET A 1 -6.60 -9.16 -14.58
C MET A 1 -7.65 -9.17 -13.49
N LYS A 2 -7.55 -10.07 -12.50
CA LYS A 2 -8.40 -10.01 -11.30
C LYS A 2 -7.87 -8.89 -10.40
N THR A 3 -8.75 -8.05 -9.90
CA THR A 3 -8.42 -7.03 -8.90
C THR A 3 -7.91 -7.72 -7.64
N LYS A 4 -6.76 -7.27 -7.12
CA LYS A 4 -6.13 -7.85 -5.93
C LYS A 4 -6.13 -6.85 -4.80
N PHE A 5 -6.42 -7.33 -3.61
CA PHE A 5 -6.51 -6.51 -2.42
C PHE A 5 -5.44 -6.91 -1.42
N TYR A 6 -4.83 -5.91 -0.78
CA TYR A 6 -3.91 -6.05 0.33
C TYR A 6 -4.57 -5.53 1.61
N GLU A 7 -4.61 -6.37 2.63
CA GLU A 7 -5.11 -5.99 3.95
C GLU A 7 -3.93 -5.61 4.85
N CYS A 8 -4.01 -4.44 5.49
CA CYS A 8 -2.98 -4.00 6.43
C CYS A 8 -3.53 -3.19 7.61
N ILE A 9 -2.87 -3.32 8.75
CA ILE A 9 -3.13 -2.50 9.93
C ILE A 9 -2.32 -1.20 9.82
N THR A 10 -3.02 -0.08 9.94
CA THR A 10 -2.46 1.27 9.97
C THR A 10 -2.70 1.89 11.35
N ASP A 11 -2.13 3.07 11.60
CA ASP A 11 -2.42 3.86 12.81
C ASP A 11 -3.91 4.24 12.92
N GLU A 12 -4.65 4.21 11.81
CA GLU A 12 -6.09 4.48 11.74
C GLU A 12 -6.95 3.20 11.80
N GLY A 13 -6.34 2.04 12.08
CA GLY A 13 -7.00 0.74 12.07
C GLY A 13 -6.80 -0.04 10.78
N ASN A 14 -7.63 -1.06 10.57
CA ASN A 14 -7.48 -2.01 9.47
C ASN A 14 -7.93 -1.39 8.14
N LYS A 15 -7.12 -1.54 7.08
CA LYS A 15 -7.41 -1.03 5.74
C LYS A 15 -7.32 -2.16 4.72
N ILE A 16 -8.21 -2.11 3.72
CA ILE A 16 -8.20 -2.99 2.54
C ILE A 16 -7.90 -2.13 1.32
N ILE A 17 -6.82 -2.42 0.62
CA ILE A 17 -6.26 -1.55 -0.42
C ILE A 17 -6.20 -2.33 -1.72
N ASN A 18 -6.68 -1.75 -2.82
CA ASN A 18 -6.44 -2.30 -4.14
C ASN A 18 -4.96 -2.11 -4.52
N VAL A 19 -4.26 -3.21 -4.80
CA VAL A 19 -2.83 -3.21 -5.15
C VAL A 19 -2.55 -2.37 -6.40
N ASP A 20 -3.49 -2.32 -7.34
CA ASP A 20 -3.36 -1.53 -8.58
C ASP A 20 -3.27 -0.02 -8.31
N ASN A 21 -3.72 0.43 -7.14
CA ASN A 21 -3.66 1.84 -6.73
C ASN A 21 -2.39 2.15 -5.94
N ILE A 22 -1.51 1.19 -5.65
CA ILE A 22 -0.28 1.46 -4.90
C ILE A 22 0.76 2.07 -5.86
N ALA A 23 1.20 3.31 -5.55
CA ALA A 23 2.23 4.00 -6.31
C ALA A 23 3.63 3.67 -5.79
N SER A 24 3.82 3.66 -4.47
CA SER A 24 5.08 3.31 -3.82
C SER A 24 4.88 2.72 -2.43
N VAL A 25 5.89 1.95 -1.98
CA VAL A 25 6.02 1.46 -0.61
C VAL A 25 7.47 1.69 -0.17
N GLU A 26 7.66 2.58 0.79
CA GLU A 26 8.98 3.10 1.17
C GLU A 26 9.22 2.93 2.68
N ASN A 27 10.49 2.90 3.08
CA ASN A 27 10.89 2.99 4.49
C ASN A 27 11.40 4.40 4.77
N ILE A 28 10.66 5.16 5.57
CA ILE A 28 10.99 6.53 5.94
C ILE A 28 11.06 6.58 7.46
N ASN A 29 12.22 6.94 8.02
CA ASN A 29 12.45 7.04 9.46
C ASN A 29 12.02 5.77 10.25
N ASN A 30 12.40 4.58 9.77
CA ASN A 30 12.01 3.28 10.33
C ASN A 30 10.50 2.98 10.33
N LYS A 31 9.73 3.69 9.50
CA LYS A 31 8.29 3.43 9.29
C LYS A 31 8.05 3.02 7.85
N THR A 32 7.17 2.04 7.66
CA THR A 32 6.67 1.68 6.34
C THR A 32 5.60 2.70 5.94
N VAL A 33 5.87 3.44 4.86
CA VAL A 33 4.93 4.41 4.29
C VAL A 33 4.45 3.84 2.97
N MET A 34 3.13 3.72 2.82
CA MET A 34 2.49 3.30 1.57
C MET A 34 1.79 4.50 0.94
N THR A 35 2.09 4.76 -0.33
CA THR A 35 1.47 5.83 -1.11
C THR A 35 0.57 5.21 -2.17
N LEU A 36 -0.70 5.63 -2.18
CA LEU A 36 -1.69 5.23 -3.17
C LEU A 36 -1.88 6.35 -4.18
N ASN A 37 -1.89 6.03 -5.46
CA ASN A 37 -2.41 6.88 -6.52
C ASN A 37 -3.93 6.64 -6.63
N VAL A 38 -4.72 7.55 -6.07
CA VAL A 38 -6.18 7.46 -6.13
C VAL A 38 -6.65 8.30 -7.32
N LYS A 39 -7.09 7.62 -8.39
CA LYS A 39 -7.79 8.27 -9.50
C LYS A 39 -9.16 8.77 -9.05
N LYS A 40 -9.21 9.96 -8.46
CA LYS A 40 -10.37 10.85 -8.58
C LYS A 40 -10.14 11.76 -9.79
N GLU A 41 -11.12 12.57 -10.17
CA GLU A 41 -11.08 13.49 -11.33
C GLU A 41 -9.82 14.38 -11.39
N ASN A 42 -9.04 14.47 -10.30
CA ASN A 42 -7.65 14.90 -10.29
C ASN A 42 -6.80 13.81 -9.59
N ASP A 43 -5.63 13.46 -10.13
CA ASP A 43 -4.69 12.50 -9.54
C ASP A 43 -4.25 13.01 -8.14
N VAL A 44 -4.79 12.39 -7.09
CA VAL A 44 -4.45 12.71 -5.69
C VAL A 44 -3.73 11.52 -5.10
N ASN A 45 -2.51 11.76 -4.61
CA ASN A 45 -1.76 10.77 -3.84
C ASN A 45 -2.20 10.80 -2.36
N VAL A 46 -2.50 9.64 -1.80
CA VAL A 46 -2.81 9.48 -0.37
C VAL A 46 -1.75 8.58 0.27
N SER A 47 -1.10 9.05 1.33
CA SER A 47 -0.07 8.30 2.06
C SER A 47 -0.49 8.01 3.48
N PHE A 48 -0.20 6.80 3.98
CA PHE A 48 -0.41 6.41 5.38
C PHE A 48 0.69 5.47 5.87
N VAL A 49 0.80 5.38 7.20
CA VAL A 49 1.78 4.53 7.90
C VAL A 49 1.19 3.14 8.11
N VAL A 50 1.97 2.12 7.75
CA VAL A 50 1.63 0.71 7.98
C VAL A 50 2.41 0.20 9.19
N ASN A 51 1.71 -0.45 10.12
CA ASN A 51 2.28 -0.99 11.36
C ASN A 51 2.87 -2.40 11.16
N LEU A 52 3.61 -2.59 10.07
CA LEU A 52 4.33 -3.82 9.74
C LEU A 52 5.72 -3.49 9.16
N PRO A 53 6.71 -4.38 9.32
CA PRO A 53 8.04 -4.20 8.74
C PRO A 53 8.00 -4.08 7.21
N TRP A 54 8.80 -3.17 6.66
CA TRP A 54 8.84 -2.88 5.22
C TRP A 54 9.07 -4.13 4.36
N THR A 55 10.00 -5.00 4.78
CA THR A 55 10.34 -6.24 4.04
C THR A 55 9.14 -7.17 3.86
N SER A 56 8.29 -7.30 4.88
CA SER A 56 7.07 -8.11 4.84
C SER A 56 6.03 -7.51 3.91
N VAL A 57 5.84 -6.18 3.98
CA VAL A 57 4.85 -5.47 3.15
C VAL A 57 5.26 -5.49 1.68
N ALA A 58 6.52 -5.16 1.37
CA ALA A 58 7.04 -5.11 0.01
C ALA A 58 6.95 -6.47 -0.69
N SER A 59 7.35 -7.55 0.00
CA SER A 59 7.30 -8.90 -0.56
C SER A 59 5.87 -9.36 -0.86
N ALA A 60 4.91 -9.06 0.03
CA ALA A 60 3.51 -9.42 -0.15
C ALA A 60 2.87 -8.68 -1.33
N VAL A 61 3.12 -7.38 -1.45
CA VAL A 61 2.63 -6.56 -2.58
C VAL A 61 3.23 -7.04 -3.91
N GLN A 62 4.53 -7.35 -3.94
CA GLN A 62 5.19 -7.85 -5.15
C GLN A 62 4.64 -9.21 -5.59
N ALA A 63 4.42 -10.14 -4.66
CA ALA A 63 3.81 -11.44 -4.97
C ALA A 63 2.41 -11.27 -5.57
N LEU A 64 1.61 -10.35 -5.02
CA LEU A 64 0.31 -10.01 -5.58
C LEU A 64 0.43 -9.30 -6.94
N GLY A 65 1.46 -8.50 -7.20
CA GLY A 65 1.63 -7.82 -8.49
C GLY A 65 2.04 -8.74 -9.66
N LEU A 66 2.64 -9.90 -9.37
CA LEU A 66 3.23 -10.80 -10.37
C LEU A 66 2.28 -11.92 -10.87
N ASP A 67 1.14 -12.15 -10.20
CA ASP A 67 0.12 -13.16 -10.56
C ASP A 67 -0.87 -12.72 -11.67
#